data_AF-A0A2E6S4Y9-F1
#
_entry.id   AF-A0A2E6S4Y9-F1
#
_cell.length_a   1.000
_cell.length_b   1.000
_cell.length_c   1.000
_cell.angle_alpha   90.00
_cell.angle_beta   90.00
_cell.angle_gamma   90.00
#
_symmetry.space_group_name_H-M   'P 1'
#
loop_
_entity.id
_entity.type
_entity.pdbx_description
1 polymer ?
#
loop_
_entity_poly.entity_id
_entity_poly.type
_entity_poly.pdbx_seq_one_letter_code
_entity_poly.pdbx_strand_id
1 'polypeptide(L)'
;MLIASLMSTGGDSSDRVFILGLGFQKCGTTWIYDYLKQSRYFDGGFDKEYHIWDAVDVPLLKYNLENKPGFIGRTFQSKRMKRYIMQTNENAYYEYFNSLYRGEVSITGDITPSYSALSKSRMASIISNFEDKGVSCKALLLIRNPIDRIKSAVRYNLDRRYFKEGIKFGETNFRTALEGYYTTEHCKIRTMYDQTLNNVYATFDPNDVYVGVYENMFERDQVSKMSEFFGIDENFEFTKVRVNKTKSMVENMPELESSIIEYYSEVYEYCNDVFPVTRELWK
;
A
#
# COMPACT_ATOMS: atom_id res chain seq x y z
N MET A 1 24.35 29.16 -9.15
CA MET A 1 24.41 29.78 -7.80
C MET A 1 24.45 28.63 -6.81
N LEU A 2 25.59 28.43 -6.15
CA LEU A 2 25.80 27.43 -5.10
C LEU A 2 24.82 27.68 -3.95
N ILE A 3 24.10 26.66 -3.51
CA ILE A 3 23.64 26.58 -2.12
C ILE A 3 24.43 25.46 -1.46
N ALA A 4 25.28 25.88 -0.54
CA ALA A 4 26.16 25.07 0.24
C ALA A 4 25.38 24.29 1.31
N SER A 5 25.82 23.05 1.53
CA SER A 5 25.87 22.31 2.78
C SER A 5 25.22 23.00 4.00
N LEU A 6 24.00 22.59 4.32
CA LEU A 6 23.55 22.53 5.71
C LEU A 6 23.70 21.08 6.15
N MET A 7 24.71 20.83 6.98
CA MET A 7 24.80 19.62 7.77
C MET A 7 23.58 19.60 8.68
N SER A 8 22.65 18.69 8.37
CA SER A 8 21.62 18.28 9.32
C SER A 8 22.35 17.59 10.48
N THR A 9 22.29 18.21 11.64
CA THR A 9 22.66 17.59 12.91
C THR A 9 21.79 16.35 13.07
N GLY A 10 22.43 15.17 13.08
CA GLY A 10 21.76 13.88 13.24
C GLY A 10 20.76 13.91 14.39
N GLY A 11 19.49 13.78 14.04
CA GLY A 11 18.51 13.25 14.97
C GLY A 11 18.93 11.82 15.28
N ASP A 12 18.94 11.46 16.55
CA ASP A 12 19.04 10.06 16.99
C ASP A 12 18.00 9.26 16.19
N SER A 13 18.43 8.55 15.16
CA SER A 13 17.55 7.66 14.42
C SER A 13 17.15 6.58 15.41
N SER A 14 15.88 6.54 15.80
CA SER A 14 15.40 5.43 16.59
C SER A 14 15.69 4.14 15.84
N ASP A 15 16.24 3.14 16.54
CA ASP A 15 16.40 1.80 15.98
C ASP A 15 15.04 1.18 15.57
N ARG A 16 13.91 1.76 16.01
CA ARG A 16 12.56 1.26 15.75
C ARG A 16 11.88 1.97 14.59
N VAL A 17 11.38 1.18 13.66
CA VAL A 17 10.72 1.65 12.44
C VAL A 17 9.29 1.09 12.33
N PHE A 18 8.34 1.98 12.12
CA PHE A 18 6.98 1.65 11.70
C PHE A 18 6.83 1.85 10.18
N ILE A 19 6.48 0.79 9.45
CA ILE A 19 6.19 0.84 8.02
C ILE A 19 4.70 1.13 7.82
N LEU A 20 4.40 2.28 7.21
CA LEU A 20 3.06 2.61 6.74
C LEU A 20 2.95 2.27 5.25
N GLY A 21 2.26 1.18 4.93
CA GLY A 21 1.98 0.80 3.54
C GLY A 21 0.83 1.61 2.96
N LEU A 22 1.13 2.53 2.05
CA LEU A 22 0.20 3.51 1.48
C LEU A 22 -0.28 3.13 0.08
N GLY A 23 -0.06 1.89 -0.37
CA GLY A 23 -0.60 1.41 -1.63
C GLY A 23 0.42 0.80 -2.58
N PHE A 24 0.04 0.57 -3.83
CA PHE A 24 -1.34 0.56 -4.32
C PHE A 24 -1.91 -0.87 -4.37
N GLN A 25 -3.24 -0.99 -4.30
CA GLN A 25 -3.90 -2.28 -4.43
C GLN A 25 -3.59 -2.89 -5.81
N LYS A 26 -3.21 -4.18 -5.81
CA LYS A 26 -2.82 -4.97 -6.99
C LYS A 26 -1.41 -4.67 -7.55
N CYS A 27 -0.57 -4.01 -6.75
CA CYS A 27 0.82 -3.71 -7.11
C CYS A 27 1.86 -4.57 -6.34
N GLY A 28 1.46 -5.67 -5.69
CA GLY A 28 2.41 -6.61 -5.08
C GLY A 28 2.67 -6.44 -3.57
N THR A 29 1.83 -5.70 -2.84
CA THR A 29 2.03 -5.47 -1.38
C THR A 29 2.06 -6.75 -0.55
N THR A 30 1.38 -7.82 -0.99
CA THR A 30 1.51 -9.15 -0.35
C THR A 30 2.92 -9.70 -0.45
N TRP A 31 3.58 -9.53 -1.59
CA TRP A 31 4.94 -10.04 -1.78
C TRP A 31 5.93 -9.31 -0.88
N ILE A 32 5.81 -7.97 -0.72
CA ILE A 32 6.66 -7.23 0.22
C ILE A 32 6.40 -7.67 1.66
N TYR A 33 5.13 -7.84 2.04
CA TYR A 33 4.82 -8.32 3.39
C TYR A 33 5.43 -9.71 3.65
N ASP A 34 5.34 -10.62 2.69
CA ASP A 34 5.96 -11.95 2.79
C ASP A 34 7.50 -11.90 2.82
N TYR A 35 8.09 -10.92 2.12
CA TYR A 35 9.53 -10.64 2.15
C TYR A 35 9.98 -10.14 3.53
N LEU A 36 9.32 -9.11 4.05
CA LEU A 36 9.57 -8.56 5.40
C LEU A 36 9.46 -9.64 6.47
N LYS A 37 8.47 -10.52 6.37
CA LYS A 37 8.28 -11.65 7.30
C LYS A 37 9.43 -12.65 7.38
N GLN A 38 10.39 -12.63 6.46
CA GLN A 38 11.58 -13.46 6.57
C GLN A 38 12.59 -12.89 7.56
N SER A 39 12.52 -11.59 7.82
CA SER A 39 13.41 -10.90 8.75
C SER A 39 12.98 -11.17 10.19
N ARG A 40 13.93 -11.58 11.03
CA ARG A 40 13.73 -11.64 12.50
C ARG A 40 13.47 -10.26 13.13
N TYR A 41 13.79 -9.19 12.40
CA TYR A 41 13.59 -7.81 12.83
C TYR A 41 12.15 -7.33 12.62
N PHE A 42 11.33 -8.05 11.85
CA PHE A 42 9.97 -7.62 11.49
C PHE A 42 8.86 -8.39 12.21
N ASP A 43 7.93 -7.67 12.83
CA ASP A 43 6.64 -8.19 13.29
C ASP A 43 5.48 -7.33 12.75
N GLY A 44 4.78 -7.85 11.75
CA GLY A 44 3.58 -7.22 11.17
C GLY A 44 2.32 -7.38 12.02
N GLY A 45 2.39 -8.12 13.13
CA GLY A 45 1.27 -8.31 14.03
C GLY A 45 0.24 -9.34 13.55
N PHE A 46 -1.03 -9.09 13.87
CA PHE A 46 -2.10 -10.07 13.64
C PHE A 46 -2.66 -10.06 12.22
N ASP A 47 -2.35 -9.07 11.40
CA ASP A 47 -2.80 -9.00 10.01
C ASP A 47 -1.83 -8.28 9.10
N LYS A 48 -2.03 -8.38 7.79
CA LYS A 48 -1.34 -7.50 6.84
C LYS A 48 -2.10 -6.19 6.65
N GLU A 49 -3.39 -6.30 6.31
CA GLU A 49 -4.27 -5.17 5.97
C GLU A 49 -5.21 -4.91 7.15
N TYR A 50 -4.90 -3.93 8.00
CA TYR A 50 -5.70 -3.66 9.20
C TYR A 50 -6.99 -2.89 8.90
N HIS A 51 -6.99 -2.05 7.86
CA HIS A 51 -8.12 -1.21 7.49
C HIS A 51 -8.66 -0.34 8.64
N ILE A 52 -7.77 0.39 9.32
CA ILE A 52 -8.17 1.30 10.41
C ILE A 52 -8.50 2.66 9.83
N TRP A 53 -7.51 3.32 9.24
CA TRP A 53 -7.62 4.72 8.85
C TRP A 53 -8.46 4.94 7.59
N ASP A 54 -8.43 4.00 6.64
CA ASP A 54 -9.30 4.07 5.47
C ASP A 54 -10.78 3.90 5.84
N ALA A 55 -11.09 3.00 6.77
CA ALA A 55 -12.44 2.78 7.27
C ALA A 55 -12.97 4.03 8.01
N VAL A 56 -12.12 4.68 8.80
CA VAL A 56 -12.48 5.85 9.63
C VAL A 56 -12.58 7.13 8.79
N ASP A 57 -11.56 7.41 7.97
CA ASP A 57 -11.41 8.73 7.34
C ASP A 57 -11.99 8.82 5.93
N VAL A 58 -12.04 7.71 5.19
CA VAL A 58 -12.36 7.74 3.76
C VAL A 58 -13.83 7.33 3.57
N PRO A 59 -14.76 8.26 3.24
CA PRO A 59 -16.18 7.95 3.16
C PRO A 59 -16.50 6.79 2.21
N LEU A 60 -15.74 6.69 1.12
CA LEU A 60 -15.87 5.65 0.09
C LEU A 60 -15.51 4.25 0.61
N LEU A 61 -14.75 4.14 1.70
CA LEU A 61 -14.21 2.89 2.23
C LEU A 61 -14.82 2.49 3.58
N LYS A 62 -15.91 3.15 4.01
CA LYS A 62 -16.64 2.85 5.25
C LYS A 62 -17.19 1.43 5.35
N TYR A 63 -17.27 0.68 4.25
CA TYR A 63 -17.59 -0.75 4.32
C TYR A 63 -16.53 -1.60 5.04
N ASN A 64 -15.35 -1.03 5.32
CA ASN A 64 -14.30 -1.63 6.15
C ASN A 64 -14.50 -1.38 7.65
N LEU A 65 -15.48 -0.55 8.05
CA LEU A 65 -15.81 -0.35 9.46
C LEU A 65 -16.31 -1.66 10.06
N GLU A 66 -15.69 -2.06 11.16
CA GLU A 66 -16.11 -3.20 11.95
C GLU A 66 -17.21 -2.78 12.93
N ASN A 67 -18.24 -3.60 13.06
CA ASN A 67 -19.26 -3.40 14.10
C ASN A 67 -18.77 -3.99 15.42
N LYS A 68 -19.26 -3.45 16.54
CA LYS A 68 -19.01 -4.01 17.87
C LYS A 68 -19.39 -5.51 17.86
N PRO A 69 -18.43 -6.42 18.03
CA PRO A 69 -18.74 -7.83 17.98
C PRO A 69 -19.62 -8.27 19.18
N GLY A 70 -20.53 -9.21 18.96
CA GLY A 70 -21.46 -9.68 20.00
C GLY A 70 -20.79 -10.46 21.14
N PHE A 71 -21.51 -10.61 22.26
CA PHE A 71 -21.02 -11.15 23.55
C PHE A 71 -20.79 -12.67 23.61
N ILE A 72 -20.78 -13.40 22.48
CA ILE A 72 -20.49 -14.84 22.50
C ILE A 72 -18.98 -15.03 22.71
N GLY A 73 -18.60 -15.64 23.83
CA GLY A 73 -17.30 -15.58 24.53
C GLY A 73 -16.01 -16.02 23.83
N ARG A 74 -15.98 -16.15 22.50
CA ARG A 74 -14.74 -16.31 21.70
C ARG A 74 -14.36 -15.07 20.88
N THR A 75 -15.12 -14.00 21.02
CA THR A 75 -15.09 -12.85 20.09
C THR A 75 -14.10 -11.74 20.50
N PHE A 76 -13.72 -11.65 21.78
CA PHE A 76 -12.85 -10.57 22.28
C PHE A 76 -11.40 -10.63 21.76
N GLN A 77 -10.92 -11.80 21.33
CA GLN A 77 -9.58 -11.95 20.73
C GLN A 77 -9.59 -11.96 19.19
N SER A 78 -10.76 -11.84 18.56
CA SER A 78 -10.86 -11.89 17.11
C SER A 78 -10.20 -10.68 16.45
N LYS A 79 -9.64 -10.84 15.25
CA LYS A 79 -9.10 -9.72 14.44
C LYS A 79 -10.12 -8.58 14.30
N ARG A 80 -11.40 -8.92 14.14
CA ARG A 80 -12.51 -7.95 14.06
C ARG A 80 -12.65 -7.11 15.32
N MET A 81 -12.55 -7.71 16.51
CA MET A 81 -12.59 -6.94 17.76
C MET A 81 -11.39 -6.00 17.87
N LYS A 82 -10.18 -6.47 17.53
CA LYS A 82 -8.98 -5.62 17.56
C LYS A 82 -9.11 -4.42 16.62
N ARG A 83 -9.58 -4.65 15.39
CA ARG A 83 -9.88 -3.58 14.42
C ARG A 83 -10.97 -2.64 14.92
N TYR A 84 -12.08 -3.14 15.45
CA TYR A 84 -13.14 -2.32 16.05
C TYR A 84 -12.60 -1.42 17.16
N ILE A 85 -11.77 -1.95 18.07
CA ILE A 85 -11.13 -1.16 19.13
C ILE A 85 -10.23 -0.08 18.53
N MET A 86 -9.39 -0.40 17.55
CA MET A 86 -8.50 0.56 16.89
C MET A 86 -9.26 1.64 16.10
N GLN A 87 -10.36 1.28 15.45
CA GLN A 87 -11.23 2.20 14.70
C GLN A 87 -12.05 3.12 15.62
N THR A 88 -12.24 2.76 16.89
CA THR A 88 -13.01 3.55 17.87
C THR A 88 -12.14 4.22 18.92
N ASN A 89 -10.88 3.80 19.05
CA ASN A 89 -9.87 4.37 19.94
C ASN A 89 -8.51 4.36 19.22
N GLU A 90 -8.14 5.52 18.67
CA GLU A 90 -6.90 5.70 17.91
C GLU A 90 -5.65 5.30 18.71
N ASN A 91 -5.60 5.58 20.01
CA ASN A 91 -4.46 5.19 20.85
C ASN A 91 -4.23 3.68 20.88
N ALA A 92 -5.29 2.87 20.74
CA ALA A 92 -5.16 1.42 20.70
C ALA A 92 -4.39 0.93 19.45
N TYR A 93 -4.41 1.69 18.35
CA TYR A 93 -3.60 1.40 17.17
C TYR A 93 -2.11 1.59 17.47
N TYR A 94 -1.74 2.75 18.01
CA TYR A 94 -0.35 3.08 18.29
C TYR A 94 0.24 2.22 19.42
N GLU A 95 -0.51 2.01 20.51
CA GLU A 95 -0.08 1.14 21.60
C GLU A 95 0.10 -0.31 21.15
N TYR A 96 -0.78 -0.79 20.26
CA TYR A 96 -0.65 -2.14 19.73
C TYR A 96 0.66 -2.32 18.96
N PHE A 97 0.96 -1.45 17.98
CA PHE A 97 2.19 -1.57 17.20
C PHE A 97 3.44 -1.33 18.05
N ASN A 98 3.40 -0.36 18.97
CA ASN A 98 4.50 -0.15 19.92
C ASN A 98 4.77 -1.39 20.79
N SER A 99 3.73 -2.14 21.16
CA SER A 99 3.85 -3.35 21.97
C SER A 99 4.51 -4.54 21.25
N LEU A 100 4.64 -4.49 19.92
CA LEU A 100 5.27 -5.55 19.12
C LEU A 100 6.80 -5.49 19.15
N TYR A 101 7.40 -4.32 19.46
CA TYR A 101 8.85 -4.18 19.60
C TYR A 101 9.36 -4.95 20.84
N ARG A 102 9.74 -6.20 20.65
CA ARG A 102 10.25 -7.13 21.68
C ARG A 102 11.39 -7.96 21.13
N GLY A 103 12.37 -8.26 21.98
CA GLY A 103 13.53 -9.06 21.56
C GLY A 103 14.30 -8.37 20.44
N GLU A 104 14.46 -9.04 19.30
CA GLU A 104 15.13 -8.51 18.11
C GLU A 104 14.20 -7.71 17.19
N VAL A 105 12.89 -7.62 17.48
CA VAL A 105 11.95 -6.88 16.62
C VAL A 105 12.21 -5.38 16.70
N SER A 106 12.62 -4.80 15.59
CA SER A 106 12.86 -3.37 15.39
C SER A 106 12.00 -2.76 14.29
N ILE A 107 11.22 -3.58 13.56
CA ILE A 107 10.37 -3.15 12.47
C ILE A 107 8.96 -3.69 12.69
N THR A 108 7.95 -2.82 12.60
CA THR A 108 6.54 -3.21 12.59
C THR A 108 5.83 -2.49 11.44
N GLY A 109 4.56 -2.80 11.16
CA GLY A 109 3.88 -2.04 10.11
C GLY A 109 2.44 -2.43 9.83
N ASP A 110 1.71 -1.49 9.25
CA ASP A 110 0.38 -1.67 8.69
C ASP A 110 0.45 -1.48 7.17
N ILE A 111 0.31 -2.57 6.41
CA ILE A 111 0.40 -2.55 4.96
C ILE A 111 -1.01 -2.72 4.39
N THR A 112 -1.81 -1.66 4.51
CA THR A 112 -3.17 -1.57 3.98
C THR A 112 -3.18 -0.78 2.66
N PRO A 113 -3.30 -1.42 1.48
CA PRO A 113 -3.07 -0.74 0.20
C PRO A 113 -4.07 0.37 -0.13
N SER A 114 -5.23 0.40 0.52
CA SER A 114 -6.22 1.48 0.41
C SER A 114 -5.84 2.73 1.19
N TYR A 115 -4.77 2.71 1.99
CA TYR A 115 -4.23 3.92 2.60
C TYR A 115 -3.65 4.92 1.58
N SER A 116 -3.61 4.58 0.29
CA SER A 116 -3.37 5.54 -0.80
C SER A 116 -4.36 6.71 -0.81
N ALA A 117 -5.51 6.55 -0.15
CA ALA A 117 -6.55 7.55 -0.01
C ALA A 117 -6.45 8.39 1.28
N LEU A 118 -5.45 8.16 2.14
CA LEU A 118 -5.29 8.95 3.37
C LEU A 118 -4.90 10.40 3.05
N SER A 119 -5.40 11.32 3.88
CA SER A 119 -5.03 12.73 3.80
C SER A 119 -3.62 12.98 4.35
N LYS A 120 -3.01 14.09 3.92
CA LYS A 120 -1.76 14.59 4.51
C LYS A 120 -1.85 14.78 6.03
N SER A 121 -2.99 15.29 6.52
CA SER A 121 -3.20 15.50 7.96
C SER A 121 -3.24 14.18 8.74
N ARG A 122 -3.85 13.11 8.19
CA ARG A 122 -3.82 11.79 8.83
C ARG A 122 -2.42 11.21 8.82
N MET A 123 -1.71 11.28 7.68
CA MET A 123 -0.32 10.79 7.60
C MET A 123 0.59 11.50 8.59
N ALA A 124 0.51 12.84 8.68
CA ALA A 124 1.28 13.63 9.66
C ALA A 124 0.92 13.26 11.12
N SER A 125 -0.35 13.01 11.42
CA SER A 125 -0.78 12.54 12.74
C SER A 125 -0.20 11.16 13.07
N ILE A 126 -0.17 10.23 12.12
CA ILE A 126 0.44 8.90 12.30
C ILE A 126 1.93 9.04 12.59
N ILE A 127 2.65 9.86 11.82
CA ILE A 127 4.09 10.13 12.03
C ILE A 127 4.32 10.64 13.45
N SER A 128 3.68 11.76 13.82
CA SER A 128 3.85 12.37 15.14
C SER A 128 3.54 11.42 16.30
N ASN A 129 2.48 10.60 16.20
CA ASN A 129 2.12 9.66 17.27
C ASN A 129 3.13 8.52 17.49
N PHE A 130 3.87 8.14 16.45
CA PHE A 130 4.96 7.17 16.54
C PHE A 130 6.27 7.83 16.98
N GLU A 131 6.56 9.04 16.49
CA GLU A 131 7.71 9.84 16.93
C GLU A 131 7.67 10.11 18.44
N ASP A 132 6.49 10.44 18.98
CA ASP A 132 6.25 10.60 20.44
C ASP A 132 6.57 9.32 21.26
N LYS A 133 6.64 8.16 20.59
CA LYS A 133 7.00 6.86 21.18
C LYS A 133 8.43 6.46 20.85
N GLY A 134 9.22 7.35 20.26
CA GLY A 134 10.57 7.06 19.78
C GLY A 134 10.56 6.01 18.67
N VAL A 135 9.65 6.10 17.71
CA VAL A 135 9.54 5.20 16.55
C VAL A 135 9.51 6.05 15.29
N SER A 136 10.44 5.80 14.37
CA SER A 136 10.47 6.47 13.06
C SER A 136 9.43 5.85 12.12
N CYS A 137 8.81 6.65 11.26
CA CYS A 137 7.82 6.19 10.29
C CYS A 137 8.39 6.18 8.88
N LYS A 138 8.29 5.04 8.18
CA LYS A 138 8.64 4.91 6.76
C LYS A 138 7.41 4.64 5.91
N ALA A 139 7.27 5.34 4.79
CA ALA A 139 6.23 5.12 3.81
C ALA A 139 6.63 4.07 2.78
N LEU A 140 5.72 3.13 2.51
CA LEU A 140 5.88 2.10 1.50
C LEU A 140 4.79 2.21 0.44
N LEU A 141 5.18 2.42 -0.81
CA LEU A 141 4.29 2.40 -1.96
C LEU A 141 4.81 1.45 -3.05
N LEU A 142 3.87 0.84 -3.77
CA LEU A 142 4.12 0.06 -4.96
C LEU A 142 3.24 0.54 -6.09
N ILE A 143 3.85 0.88 -7.22
CA ILE A 143 3.16 1.24 -8.46
C ILE A 143 3.25 0.10 -9.46
N ARG A 144 2.35 0.10 -10.42
CA ARG A 144 2.23 -0.90 -11.49
C ARG A 144 1.64 -0.20 -12.70
N ASN A 145 1.90 -0.69 -13.91
CA ASN A 145 1.24 -0.23 -15.11
C ASN A 145 -0.27 0.01 -14.84
N PRO A 146 -0.76 1.27 -14.89
CA PRO A 146 -2.11 1.63 -14.48
C PRO A 146 -3.18 0.71 -15.09
N ILE A 147 -3.09 0.41 -16.39
CA ILE A 147 -4.08 -0.44 -17.04
C ILE A 147 -4.07 -1.88 -16.52
N ASP A 148 -2.89 -2.45 -16.26
CA ASP A 148 -2.78 -3.80 -15.71
C ASP A 148 -3.28 -3.89 -14.27
N ARG A 149 -3.04 -2.84 -13.47
CA ARG A 149 -3.61 -2.71 -12.12
C ARG A 149 -5.13 -2.69 -12.17
N ILE A 150 -5.71 -1.86 -13.04
CA ILE A 150 -7.18 -1.74 -13.23
C ILE A 150 -7.77 -3.09 -13.66
N LYS A 151 -7.21 -3.72 -14.71
CA LYS A 151 -7.63 -5.05 -15.17
C LYS A 151 -7.52 -6.08 -14.04
N SER A 152 -6.45 -6.05 -13.25
CA SER A 152 -6.28 -6.95 -12.10
C SER A 152 -7.32 -6.72 -11.00
N ALA A 153 -7.73 -5.48 -10.75
CA ALA A 153 -8.76 -5.15 -9.77
C ALA A 153 -10.14 -5.65 -10.21
N VAL A 154 -10.50 -5.44 -11.48
CA VAL A 154 -11.75 -5.93 -12.06
C VAL A 154 -11.83 -7.45 -11.97
N ARG A 155 -10.79 -8.18 -12.41
CA ARG A 155 -10.76 -9.65 -12.30
C ARG A 155 -10.95 -10.12 -10.86
N TYR A 156 -10.18 -9.54 -9.93
CA TYR A 156 -10.27 -9.89 -8.52
C TYR A 156 -11.68 -9.71 -7.95
N ASN A 157 -12.35 -8.62 -8.31
CA ASN A 157 -13.69 -8.33 -7.82
C ASN A 157 -14.74 -9.25 -8.45
N LEU A 158 -14.64 -9.54 -9.76
CA LEU A 158 -15.54 -10.48 -10.42
C LEU A 158 -15.37 -11.91 -9.89
N ASP A 159 -14.14 -12.40 -9.75
CA ASP A 159 -13.84 -13.75 -9.23
C ASP A 159 -14.43 -13.98 -7.84
N ARG A 160 -14.51 -12.93 -7.03
CA ARG A 160 -15.05 -12.97 -5.66
C ARG A 160 -16.51 -12.54 -5.56
N ARG A 161 -17.14 -12.14 -6.66
CA ARG A 161 -18.46 -11.49 -6.69
C ARG A 161 -18.53 -10.33 -5.68
N TYR A 162 -17.48 -9.52 -5.64
CA TYR A 162 -17.32 -8.41 -4.70
C TYR A 162 -17.67 -7.08 -5.37
N PHE A 163 -18.85 -6.56 -5.06
CA PHE A 163 -19.44 -5.39 -5.73
C PHE A 163 -19.33 -4.08 -4.92
N LYS A 164 -18.58 -4.09 -3.80
CA LYS A 164 -18.41 -2.89 -2.95
C LYS A 164 -17.26 -1.97 -3.40
N GLU A 165 -16.50 -2.37 -4.41
CA GLU A 165 -15.35 -1.63 -4.95
C GLU A 165 -15.62 -1.13 -6.38
N GLY A 166 -16.81 -0.57 -6.62
CA GLY A 166 -17.13 0.09 -7.90
C GLY A 166 -17.51 -0.83 -9.05
N ILE A 167 -17.51 -2.15 -8.88
CA ILE A 167 -18.11 -3.08 -9.85
C ILE A 167 -19.63 -3.06 -9.68
N LYS A 168 -20.36 -2.89 -10.79
CA LYS A 168 -21.83 -2.93 -10.81
C LYS A 168 -22.36 -4.24 -10.23
N PHE A 169 -23.39 -4.16 -9.38
CA PHE A 169 -23.97 -5.33 -8.74
C PHE A 169 -24.48 -6.34 -9.78
N GLY A 170 -24.07 -7.60 -9.62
CA GLY A 170 -24.46 -8.70 -10.50
C GLY A 170 -23.67 -8.77 -11.81
N GLU A 171 -22.72 -7.86 -12.06
CA GLU A 171 -21.84 -7.94 -13.22
C GLU A 171 -20.95 -9.18 -13.16
N THR A 172 -20.75 -9.82 -14.32
CA THR A 172 -19.93 -11.03 -14.48
C THR A 172 -19.04 -10.96 -15.71
N ASN A 173 -19.35 -10.09 -16.67
CA ASN A 173 -18.59 -9.89 -17.88
C ASN A 173 -17.40 -8.96 -17.62
N PHE A 174 -16.19 -9.41 -17.99
CA PHE A 174 -14.96 -8.67 -17.75
C PHE A 174 -14.90 -7.33 -18.50
N ARG A 175 -15.24 -7.32 -19.79
CA ARG A 175 -15.26 -6.09 -20.62
C ARG A 175 -16.22 -5.05 -20.07
N THR A 176 -17.47 -5.42 -19.81
CA THR A 176 -18.48 -4.51 -19.25
C THR A 176 -18.09 -4.00 -17.87
N ALA A 177 -17.54 -4.87 -17.02
CA ALA A 177 -17.04 -4.48 -15.71
C ALA A 177 -15.87 -3.50 -15.80
N LEU A 178 -14.94 -3.72 -16.73
CA LEU A 178 -13.78 -2.85 -16.96
C LEU A 178 -14.22 -1.47 -17.44
N GLU A 179 -15.09 -1.43 -18.44
CA GLU A 179 -15.66 -0.19 -19.01
C GLU A 179 -16.40 0.63 -17.95
N GLY A 180 -17.16 -0.04 -17.06
CA GLY A 180 -17.86 0.63 -15.95
C GLY A 180 -16.99 0.97 -14.74
N TYR A 181 -15.77 0.43 -14.62
CA TYR A 181 -14.95 0.55 -13.42
C TYR A 181 -13.89 1.66 -13.50
N TYR A 182 -13.23 1.82 -14.64
CA TYR A 182 -11.98 2.60 -14.72
C TYR A 182 -12.15 4.09 -14.36
N THR A 183 -13.35 4.64 -14.50
CA THR A 183 -13.67 6.04 -14.15
C THR A 183 -14.28 6.20 -12.75
N THR A 184 -14.52 5.10 -12.04
CA THR A 184 -15.13 5.14 -10.70
C THR A 184 -14.16 5.73 -9.67
N GLU A 185 -14.69 6.36 -8.63
CA GLU A 185 -13.88 6.84 -7.51
C GLU A 185 -13.07 5.71 -6.85
N HIS A 186 -13.61 4.48 -6.80
CA HIS A 186 -12.87 3.33 -6.31
C HIS A 186 -11.60 3.03 -7.12
N CYS A 187 -11.68 3.19 -8.45
CA CYS A 187 -10.56 3.02 -9.34
C CYS A 187 -9.56 4.18 -9.19
N LYS A 188 -10.04 5.42 -9.18
CA LYS A 188 -9.20 6.63 -9.07
C LYS A 188 -8.33 6.64 -7.82
N ILE A 189 -8.91 6.41 -6.63
CA ILE A 189 -8.12 6.42 -5.38
C ILE A 189 -7.05 5.32 -5.31
N ARG A 190 -7.07 4.35 -6.24
CA ARG A 190 -6.10 3.26 -6.38
C ARG A 190 -5.18 3.41 -7.60
N THR A 191 -5.36 4.45 -8.42
CA THR A 191 -4.65 4.61 -9.71
C THR A 191 -4.05 6.00 -9.90
N MET A 192 -4.54 7.05 -9.22
CA MET A 192 -3.97 8.40 -9.27
C MET A 192 -2.68 8.47 -8.44
N TYR A 193 -1.63 7.78 -8.92
CA TYR A 193 -0.36 7.64 -8.24
C TYR A 193 0.33 8.97 -8.01
N ASP A 194 0.24 9.86 -8.98
CA ASP A 194 0.70 11.25 -8.96
C ASP A 194 0.16 12.01 -7.75
N GLN A 195 -1.15 11.95 -7.50
CA GLN A 195 -1.78 12.69 -6.41
C GLN A 195 -1.36 12.14 -5.04
N THR A 196 -1.37 10.81 -4.87
CA THR A 196 -0.95 10.19 -3.63
C THR A 196 0.54 10.43 -3.36
N LEU A 197 1.42 10.23 -4.36
CA LEU A 197 2.86 10.42 -4.18
C LEU A 197 3.20 11.88 -3.87
N ASN A 198 2.54 12.85 -4.51
CA ASN A 198 2.69 14.27 -4.16
C ASN A 198 2.27 14.56 -2.72
N ASN A 199 1.21 13.90 -2.22
CA ASN A 199 0.82 14.03 -0.81
C ASN A 199 1.82 13.37 0.15
N VAL A 200 2.37 12.21 -0.23
CA VAL A 200 3.38 11.49 0.55
C VAL A 200 4.67 12.32 0.65
N TYR A 201 5.22 12.78 -0.47
CA TYR A 201 6.45 13.60 -0.47
C TYR A 201 6.26 14.99 0.14
N ALA A 202 5.02 15.48 0.27
CA ALA A 202 4.72 16.69 1.03
C ALA A 202 4.60 16.45 2.55
N THR A 203 4.69 15.19 3.00
CA THR A 203 4.46 14.80 4.39
C THR A 203 5.64 14.05 5.02
N PHE A 204 6.28 13.16 4.27
CA PHE A 204 7.43 12.37 4.69
C PHE A 204 8.74 12.99 4.19
N ASP A 205 9.84 12.76 4.92
CA ASP A 205 11.18 12.97 4.37
C ASP A 205 11.36 12.02 3.16
N PRO A 206 11.89 12.48 2.01
CA PRO A 206 12.09 11.62 0.85
C PRO A 206 12.93 10.35 1.11
N ASN A 207 13.84 10.37 2.09
CA ASN A 207 14.63 9.20 2.48
C ASN A 207 13.82 8.15 3.25
N ASP A 208 12.67 8.52 3.80
CA ASP A 208 11.73 7.64 4.48
C ASP A 208 10.61 7.16 3.56
N VAL A 209 10.71 7.40 2.25
CA VAL A 209 9.72 6.96 1.25
C VAL A 209 10.35 5.94 0.29
N TYR A 210 9.81 4.73 0.29
CA TYR A 210 10.14 3.73 -0.74
C TYR A 210 9.00 3.57 -1.74
N VAL A 211 9.35 3.64 -3.02
CA VAL A 211 8.42 3.36 -4.13
C VAL A 211 9.02 2.27 -5.02
N GLY A 212 8.36 1.12 -5.07
CA GLY A 212 8.73 0.02 -5.97
C GLY A 212 7.85 -0.05 -7.22
N VAL A 213 8.44 -0.41 -8.36
CA VAL A 213 7.71 -0.68 -9.61
C VAL A 213 7.45 -2.17 -9.74
N TYR A 214 6.18 -2.58 -9.78
CA TYR A 214 5.77 -3.98 -9.73
C TYR A 214 6.44 -4.84 -10.81
N GLU A 215 6.63 -4.29 -11.99
CA GLU A 215 7.18 -5.02 -13.14
C GLU A 215 8.63 -5.48 -12.93
N ASN A 216 9.43 -4.79 -12.12
CA ASN A 216 10.83 -5.12 -11.88
C ASN A 216 11.23 -5.30 -10.40
N MET A 217 10.35 -5.05 -9.44
CA MET A 217 10.66 -5.13 -8.00
C MET A 217 11.16 -6.50 -7.50
N PHE A 218 11.04 -7.54 -8.34
CA PHE A 218 11.52 -8.90 -8.08
C PHE A 218 12.97 -9.13 -8.53
N GLU A 219 13.59 -8.15 -9.19
CA GLU A 219 14.98 -8.22 -9.64
C GLU A 219 15.95 -8.09 -8.46
N ARG A 220 17.15 -8.64 -8.61
CA ARG A 220 18.12 -8.72 -7.51
C ARG A 220 18.52 -7.35 -6.97
N ASP A 221 18.75 -6.37 -7.85
CA ASP A 221 19.12 -5.02 -7.45
C ASP A 221 17.97 -4.31 -6.71
N GLN A 222 16.72 -4.59 -7.09
CA GLN A 222 15.54 -4.06 -6.39
C GLN A 222 15.37 -4.69 -5.02
N VAL A 223 15.62 -6.00 -4.89
CA VAL A 223 15.67 -6.69 -3.60
C VAL A 223 16.74 -6.09 -2.68
N SER A 224 17.94 -5.81 -3.20
CA SER A 224 19.00 -5.15 -2.43
C SER A 224 18.59 -3.76 -1.94
N LYS A 225 18.11 -2.88 -2.83
CA LYS A 225 17.62 -1.53 -2.47
C LYS A 225 16.51 -1.56 -1.43
N MET A 226 15.56 -2.47 -1.60
CA MET A 226 14.46 -2.65 -0.66
C MET A 226 14.95 -3.13 0.72
N SER A 227 15.92 -4.05 0.75
CA SER A 227 16.50 -4.58 1.99
C SER A 227 17.26 -3.49 2.75
N GLU A 228 18.05 -2.69 2.02
CA GLU A 228 18.74 -1.51 2.56
C GLU A 228 17.75 -0.49 3.14
N PHE A 229 16.68 -0.16 2.40
CA PHE A 229 15.65 0.78 2.86
C PHE A 229 14.97 0.30 4.16
N PHE A 230 14.63 -0.97 4.24
CA PHE A 230 14.00 -1.53 5.44
C PHE A 230 14.99 -1.85 6.57
N GLY A 231 16.29 -1.90 6.30
CA GLY A 231 17.30 -2.32 7.28
C GLY A 231 17.23 -3.81 7.63
N ILE A 232 17.02 -4.67 6.62
CA ILE A 232 16.94 -6.14 6.79
C ILE A 232 17.97 -6.85 5.91
N ASP A 233 18.25 -8.12 6.23
CA ASP A 233 19.13 -8.96 5.43
C ASP A 233 18.52 -9.25 4.04
N GLU A 234 19.37 -9.26 3.01
CA GLU A 234 18.97 -9.61 1.65
C GLU A 234 18.56 -11.09 1.55
N ASN A 235 17.41 -11.37 0.92
CA ASN A 235 17.00 -12.73 0.60
C ASN A 235 16.63 -12.88 -0.88
N PHE A 236 17.62 -13.24 -1.69
CA PHE A 236 17.43 -13.39 -3.14
C PHE A 236 16.56 -14.59 -3.56
N GLU A 237 16.15 -15.48 -2.67
CA GLU A 237 15.19 -16.53 -3.02
C GLU A 237 13.81 -15.93 -3.36
N PHE A 238 13.50 -14.74 -2.85
CA PHE A 238 12.26 -14.03 -3.17
C PHE A 238 12.19 -13.53 -4.62
N THR A 239 13.32 -13.43 -5.33
CA THR A 239 13.36 -13.17 -6.77
C THR A 239 12.69 -14.28 -7.59
N LYS A 240 12.56 -15.49 -7.01
CA LYS A 240 11.93 -16.65 -7.66
C LYS A 240 10.45 -16.81 -7.29
N VAL A 241 9.97 -16.06 -6.30
CA VAL A 241 8.58 -16.14 -5.83
C VAL A 241 7.67 -15.54 -6.90
N ARG A 242 6.91 -16.41 -7.58
CA ARG A 242 5.96 -15.98 -8.60
C ARG A 242 4.71 -15.39 -7.95
N VAL A 243 4.54 -14.08 -8.08
CA VAL A 243 3.29 -13.41 -7.68
C VAL A 243 2.25 -13.58 -8.79
N ASN A 244 1.33 -14.53 -8.61
CA ASN A 244 0.09 -14.74 -9.38
C ASN A 244 0.06 -14.15 -10.82
N LYS A 245 0.62 -14.87 -11.79
CA LYS A 245 0.18 -14.73 -13.19
C LYS A 245 -1.27 -15.22 -13.27
N THR A 246 -2.23 -14.30 -13.34
CA THR A 246 -3.65 -14.64 -13.52
C THR A 246 -3.79 -15.52 -14.77
N LYS A 247 -4.40 -16.70 -14.63
CA LYS A 247 -4.50 -17.74 -15.68
C LYS A 247 -5.52 -17.43 -16.79
N SER A 248 -6.18 -16.28 -16.75
CA SER A 248 -7.31 -15.97 -17.63
C SER A 248 -6.83 -15.50 -19.01
N MET A 249 -7.55 -15.88 -20.06
CA MET A 249 -7.32 -15.36 -21.42
C MET A 249 -7.29 -13.84 -21.38
N VAL A 250 -6.23 -13.26 -21.94
CA VAL A 250 -6.14 -11.81 -22.15
C VAL A 250 -7.15 -11.49 -23.24
N GLU A 251 -8.36 -11.07 -22.85
CA GLU A 251 -9.30 -10.45 -23.77
C GLU A 251 -8.64 -9.17 -24.29
N ASN A 252 -8.28 -9.18 -25.58
CA ASN A 252 -7.70 -8.03 -26.25
C ASN A 252 -8.81 -7.01 -26.52
N MET A 253 -8.71 -5.82 -25.94
CA MET A 253 -9.73 -4.76 -26.05
C MET A 253 -9.10 -3.41 -26.44
N PRO A 254 -8.41 -3.31 -27.59
CA PRO A 254 -7.47 -2.24 -27.88
C PRO A 254 -8.09 -0.83 -27.79
N GLU A 255 -9.34 -0.65 -28.24
CA GLU A 255 -10.05 0.63 -28.14
C GLU A 255 -10.34 1.03 -26.69
N LEU A 256 -10.86 0.12 -25.87
CA LEU A 256 -11.12 0.38 -24.45
C LEU A 256 -9.82 0.60 -23.68
N GLU A 257 -8.79 -0.18 -24.00
CA GLU A 257 -7.47 -0.05 -23.39
C GLU A 257 -6.83 1.30 -23.71
N SER A 258 -6.94 1.75 -24.96
CA SER A 258 -6.50 3.09 -25.37
C SER A 258 -7.26 4.18 -24.62
N SER A 259 -8.58 4.06 -24.46
CA SER A 259 -9.38 5.01 -23.67
C SER A 259 -8.96 5.05 -22.19
N ILE A 260 -8.59 3.91 -21.61
CA ILE A 260 -8.10 3.86 -20.22
C ILE A 260 -6.72 4.51 -20.10
N ILE A 261 -5.82 4.25 -21.05
CA ILE A 261 -4.48 4.85 -21.06
C ILE A 261 -4.60 6.37 -21.20
N GLU A 262 -5.42 6.84 -22.13
CA GLU A 262 -5.68 8.28 -22.33
C GLU A 262 -6.26 8.92 -21.08
N TYR A 263 -7.23 8.27 -20.43
CA TYR A 263 -7.86 8.78 -19.20
C TYR A 263 -6.88 8.94 -18.03
N TYR A 264 -5.84 8.10 -17.99
CA TYR A 264 -4.80 8.14 -16.97
C TYR A 264 -3.46 8.68 -17.49
N SER A 265 -3.46 9.40 -18.62
CA SER A 265 -2.24 9.91 -19.28
C SER A 265 -1.35 10.70 -18.33
N GLU A 266 -1.90 11.60 -17.51
CA GLU A 266 -1.16 12.36 -16.50
C GLU A 266 -0.45 11.44 -15.48
N VAL A 267 -1.04 10.29 -15.13
CA VAL A 267 -0.41 9.30 -14.25
C VAL A 267 0.77 8.64 -14.94
N TYR A 268 0.64 8.28 -16.22
CA TYR A 268 1.73 7.72 -17.01
C TYR A 268 2.87 8.73 -17.16
N GLU A 269 2.56 9.98 -17.51
CA GLU A 269 3.53 11.07 -17.64
C GLU A 269 4.31 11.28 -16.34
N TYR A 270 3.59 11.44 -15.22
CA TYR A 270 4.20 11.57 -13.89
C TYR A 270 5.13 10.40 -13.57
N CYS A 271 4.67 9.16 -13.76
CA CYS A 271 5.49 7.99 -13.43
C CYS A 271 6.69 7.85 -14.35
N ASN A 272 6.56 8.17 -15.63
CA ASN A 272 7.67 8.16 -16.58
C ASN A 272 8.75 9.16 -16.20
N ASP A 273 8.37 10.31 -15.65
CA ASP A 273 9.30 11.34 -15.23
C ASP A 273 9.98 11.00 -13.90
N VAL A 274 9.21 10.55 -12.90
CA VAL A 274 9.72 10.25 -11.56
C VAL A 274 10.41 8.88 -11.49
N PHE A 275 9.95 7.90 -12.27
CA PHE A 275 10.46 6.53 -12.32
C PHE A 275 10.80 6.12 -13.76
N PRO A 276 11.92 6.60 -14.34
CA PRO A 276 12.23 6.43 -15.76
C PRO A 276 12.14 5.01 -16.34
N VAL A 277 12.32 3.98 -15.50
CA VAL A 277 12.15 2.57 -15.88
C VAL A 277 10.75 2.26 -16.43
N THR A 278 9.72 3.01 -16.02
CA THR A 278 8.34 2.81 -16.49
C THR A 278 8.17 3.15 -17.97
N ARG A 279 9.01 4.03 -18.54
CA ARG A 279 9.01 4.31 -20.00
C ARG A 279 9.30 3.06 -20.82
N GLU A 280 10.08 2.13 -20.25
CA GLU A 280 10.45 0.88 -20.90
C GLU A 280 9.45 -0.24 -20.59
N LEU A 281 8.97 -0.30 -19.35
CA LEU A 281 8.15 -1.40 -18.84
C LEU A 281 6.65 -1.24 -19.12
N TRP A 282 6.13 -0.01 -19.29
CA TRP A 282 4.71 0.28 -19.49
C TRP A 282 4.41 0.71 -20.92
N LYS A 283 4.79 -0.14 -21.88
CA LYS A 283 4.52 0.06 -23.32
C LYS A 283 3.20 -0.55 -23.75
#